data_AF-A0A6V7ICW7-F1
#
_entry.id   AF-A0A6V7ICW7-F1
#
_cell.length_a   1.000
_cell.length_b   1.000
_cell.length_c   1.000
_cell.angle_alpha   90.00
_cell.angle_beta   90.00
_cell.angle_gamma   90.00
#
_symmetry.space_group_name_H-M   'P 1'
#
loop_
_entity.id
_entity.type
_entity.pdbx_description
1 polymer ?
#
loop_
_entity_poly.entity_id
_entity_poly.type
_entity_poly.pdbx_seq_one_letter_code
_entity_poly.pdbx_strand_id
1 'polypeptide(L)'
;RDDDNEENAKLGVYWLTKASEQGNLEATEILKKCLETGHGITEHNYYDAKSCLEMPQDEKLARRAARELFSSLSNGEDFVTIDQLRRQLRTIRERSRSDSEEDSLNSSEDNSEAASGIGRDDINHRSLEYPHGFDHQGEKITEAALVSAASSYARGLLPTVSRALCMVNQTRLELENIPLLQRPFVNPLESLRWIWEWIVERI
;
A
#
# COMPACT_ATOMS: atom_id res chain seq x y z
N ARG A 1 0.69 -13.99 -47.30
CA ARG A 1 -0.48 -14.18 -46.40
C ARG A 1 -0.04 -14.80 -45.07
N ASP A 2 0.99 -15.65 -45.06
CA ASP A 2 1.55 -16.19 -43.82
C ASP A 2 2.40 -15.16 -43.04
N ASP A 3 3.03 -14.21 -43.73
CA ASP A 3 3.79 -13.12 -43.09
C ASP A 3 2.93 -12.25 -42.16
N ASP A 4 1.70 -11.92 -42.57
CA ASP A 4 0.76 -11.13 -41.75
C ASP A 4 0.34 -11.90 -40.48
N ASN A 5 0.26 -13.23 -40.55
CA ASN A 5 -0.10 -14.07 -39.41
C ASN A 5 1.03 -14.14 -38.37
N GLU A 6 2.27 -14.21 -38.84
CA GLU A 6 3.46 -14.22 -37.98
C GLU A 6 3.63 -12.86 -37.27
N GLU A 7 3.44 -11.74 -37.97
CA GLU A 7 3.47 -10.40 -37.38
C GLU A 7 2.35 -10.20 -36.34
N ASN A 8 1.13 -10.68 -36.65
CA ASN A 8 0.01 -10.64 -35.70
C ASN A 8 0.30 -11.48 -34.43
N ALA A 9 0.94 -12.64 -34.58
CA ALA A 9 1.32 -13.47 -33.43
C ALA A 9 2.35 -12.75 -32.53
N LYS A 10 3.35 -12.08 -33.13
CA LYS A 10 4.32 -11.26 -32.39
C LYS A 10 3.66 -10.10 -31.64
N LEU A 11 2.73 -9.40 -32.30
CA LEU A 11 1.92 -8.34 -31.69
C LEU A 11 1.06 -8.88 -30.54
N GLY A 12 0.48 -10.07 -30.70
CA GLY A 12 -0.27 -10.75 -29.64
C GLY A 12 0.57 -10.99 -28.40
N VAL A 13 1.79 -11.54 -28.56
CA VAL A 13 2.75 -11.73 -27.46
C VAL A 13 3.11 -10.40 -26.80
N TYR A 14 3.32 -9.34 -27.58
CA TYR A 14 3.62 -8.00 -27.04
C TYR A 14 2.50 -7.51 -26.10
N TRP A 15 1.24 -7.56 -26.54
CA TRP A 15 0.11 -7.13 -25.71
C TRP A 15 -0.13 -8.04 -24.52
N LEU A 16 0.07 -9.35 -24.66
CA LEU A 16 0.03 -10.30 -23.54
C LEU A 16 1.09 -9.99 -22.49
N THR A 17 2.32 -9.66 -22.90
CA THR A 17 3.38 -9.22 -22.00
C THR A 17 2.96 -7.96 -21.24
N LYS A 18 2.37 -6.97 -21.92
CA LYS A 18 1.88 -5.74 -21.27
C LYS A 18 0.71 -5.96 -20.33
N ALA A 19 -0.23 -6.85 -20.66
CA ALA A 19 -1.33 -7.20 -19.77
C ALA A 19 -0.83 -8.00 -18.54
N SER A 20 0.11 -8.92 -18.75
CA SER A 20 0.79 -9.66 -17.69
C SER A 20 1.56 -8.73 -16.74
N GLU A 21 2.27 -7.71 -17.26
CA GLU A 21 2.95 -6.67 -16.46
C GLU A 21 1.97 -5.88 -15.56
N GLN A 22 0.69 -5.78 -15.94
CA GLN A 22 -0.36 -5.12 -15.15
C GLN A 22 -1.02 -6.06 -14.12
N GLY A 23 -0.54 -7.30 -14.02
CA GLY A 23 -1.06 -8.31 -13.10
C GLY A 23 -2.28 -9.07 -13.63
N ASN A 24 -2.55 -9.08 -14.94
CA ASN A 24 -3.61 -9.93 -15.49
C ASN A 24 -3.16 -11.40 -15.47
N LEU A 25 -3.86 -12.22 -14.67
CA LEU A 25 -3.56 -13.65 -14.50
C LEU A 25 -3.77 -14.45 -15.79
N GLU A 26 -4.88 -14.21 -16.49
CA GLU A 26 -5.20 -14.91 -17.74
C GLU A 26 -4.15 -14.59 -18.82
N ALA A 27 -3.76 -13.32 -18.94
CA ALA A 27 -2.69 -12.93 -19.86
C ALA A 27 -1.35 -13.58 -19.50
N THR A 28 -1.06 -13.74 -18.21
CA THR A 28 0.15 -14.42 -17.72
C THR A 28 0.14 -15.92 -18.10
N GLU A 29 -1.00 -16.59 -17.97
CA GLU A 29 -1.16 -18.00 -18.35
C GLU A 29 -1.02 -18.20 -19.87
N ILE A 30 -1.66 -17.35 -20.67
CA ILE A 30 -1.57 -17.41 -22.14
C ILE A 30 -0.13 -17.11 -22.59
N LEU A 31 0.53 -16.11 -21.99
CA LEU A 31 1.93 -15.80 -22.29
C LEU A 31 2.87 -16.97 -21.97
N LYS A 32 2.63 -17.67 -20.85
CA LYS A 32 3.36 -18.90 -20.51
C LYS A 32 3.19 -19.97 -21.58
N LYS A 33 1.97 -20.19 -22.06
CA LYS A 33 1.69 -21.13 -23.16
C LYS A 33 2.37 -20.71 -24.47
N CYS A 34 2.41 -19.42 -24.79
CA CYS A 34 3.16 -18.90 -25.95
C CYS A 34 4.66 -19.24 -25.85
N LEU A 35 5.26 -19.11 -24.66
CA LEU A 35 6.65 -19.48 -24.40
C LEU A 35 6.91 -20.99 -24.53
N GLU A 36 6.00 -21.83 -24.02
CA GLU A 36 6.12 -23.30 -24.12
C GLU A 36 5.96 -23.82 -25.55
N THR A 37 5.08 -23.20 -26.34
CA THR A 37 4.79 -23.59 -27.72
C THR A 37 5.66 -22.89 -28.76
N GLY A 38 6.34 -21.80 -28.38
CA GLY A 38 7.08 -20.93 -29.30
C GLY A 38 6.20 -20.03 -30.18
N HIS A 39 4.88 -20.00 -29.98
CA HIS A 39 3.97 -19.25 -30.85
C HIS A 39 4.09 -17.73 -30.64
N GLY A 40 4.49 -17.00 -31.70
CA GLY A 40 4.71 -15.55 -31.66
C GLY A 40 5.97 -15.13 -30.87
N ILE A 41 6.77 -16.10 -30.40
CA ILE A 41 8.00 -15.85 -29.67
C ILE A 41 9.17 -15.74 -30.65
N THR A 42 9.94 -14.67 -30.49
CA THR A 42 11.12 -14.36 -31.30
C THR A 42 12.31 -14.14 -30.37
N GLU A 43 13.53 -14.16 -30.90
CA GLU A 43 14.73 -13.86 -30.11
C GLU A 43 14.67 -12.48 -29.45
N HIS A 44 13.96 -11.53 -30.05
CA HIS A 44 13.78 -10.18 -29.53
C HIS A 44 12.82 -10.09 -28.35
N ASN A 45 11.70 -10.84 -28.36
CA ASN A 45 10.68 -10.76 -27.30
C ASN A 45 10.83 -11.83 -26.22
N TYR A 46 11.67 -12.85 -26.44
CA TYR A 46 11.84 -13.98 -25.54
C TYR A 46 12.23 -13.55 -24.12
N TYR A 47 13.22 -12.66 -24.00
CA TYR A 47 13.71 -12.19 -22.71
C TYR A 47 12.66 -11.37 -21.94
N ASP A 48 11.93 -10.51 -22.64
CA ASP A 48 10.86 -9.69 -22.05
C ASP A 48 9.73 -10.56 -21.52
N ALA A 49 9.25 -11.51 -22.33
CA ALA A 49 8.21 -12.45 -21.95
C ALA A 49 8.65 -13.30 -20.74
N LYS A 50 9.88 -13.81 -20.77
CA LYS A 50 10.44 -14.64 -19.69
C LYS A 50 10.57 -13.84 -18.38
N SER A 51 11.18 -12.66 -18.43
CA SER A 51 11.31 -11.76 -17.28
C SER A 51 9.93 -11.40 -16.70
N CYS A 52 8.94 -11.17 -17.56
CA CYS A 52 7.57 -10.90 -17.13
C CYS A 52 6.93 -12.09 -16.39
N LEU A 53 7.23 -13.33 -16.76
CA LEU A 53 6.75 -14.51 -16.05
C LEU A 53 7.51 -14.80 -14.76
N GLU A 54 8.79 -14.43 -14.69
CA GLU A 54 9.61 -14.57 -13.47
C GLU A 54 9.21 -13.57 -12.38
N MET A 55 8.61 -12.43 -12.73
CA MET A 55 8.08 -11.47 -11.77
C MET A 55 6.86 -12.05 -11.03
N PRO A 56 6.88 -12.13 -9.69
CA PRO A 56 5.77 -12.64 -8.92
C PRO A 56 4.57 -11.68 -8.96
N GLN A 57 3.38 -12.24 -8.73
CA GLN A 57 2.11 -11.55 -8.93
C GLN A 57 1.95 -10.34 -7.99
N ASP A 58 2.37 -10.47 -6.74
CA ASP A 58 2.39 -9.40 -5.74
C ASP A 58 3.27 -8.23 -6.17
N GLU A 59 4.44 -8.50 -6.76
CA GLU A 59 5.32 -7.47 -7.30
C GLU A 59 4.67 -6.75 -8.49
N LYS A 60 4.04 -7.47 -9.42
CA LYS A 60 3.33 -6.86 -10.56
C LYS A 60 2.24 -5.89 -10.08
N LEU A 61 1.46 -6.33 -9.10
CA LEU A 61 0.42 -5.51 -8.48
C LEU A 61 1.02 -4.31 -7.74
N ALA A 62 2.11 -4.49 -6.99
CA ALA A 62 2.79 -3.40 -6.29
C ALA A 62 3.33 -2.33 -7.25
N ARG A 63 3.96 -2.74 -8.37
CA ARG A 63 4.43 -1.82 -9.41
C ARG A 63 3.27 -1.09 -10.06
N ARG A 64 2.16 -1.77 -10.34
CA ARG A 64 0.95 -1.14 -10.91
C ARG A 64 0.35 -0.11 -9.96
N ALA A 65 0.14 -0.47 -8.70
CA ALA A 65 -0.39 0.42 -7.68
C ALA A 65 0.51 1.65 -7.48
N ALA A 66 1.83 1.46 -7.48
CA ALA A 66 2.80 2.55 -7.40
C ALA A 66 2.68 3.52 -8.59
N ARG A 67 2.54 3.01 -9.81
CA ARG A 67 2.36 3.84 -11.02
C ARG A 67 1.05 4.60 -10.99
N GLU A 68 -0.06 3.94 -10.65
CA GLU A 68 -1.38 4.59 -10.53
C GLU A 68 -1.36 5.69 -9.47
N LEU A 69 -0.75 5.41 -8.31
CA LEU A 69 -0.57 6.41 -7.25
C LEU A 69 0.28 7.59 -7.74
N PHE A 70 1.37 7.33 -8.46
CA PHE A 70 2.21 8.39 -9.04
C PHE A 70 1.44 9.25 -10.05
N SER A 71 0.75 8.63 -11.01
CA SER A 71 -0.05 9.34 -12.02
C SER A 71 -1.17 10.18 -11.40
N SER A 72 -1.76 9.71 -10.30
CA SER A 72 -2.77 10.47 -9.56
C SER A 72 -2.20 11.69 -8.81
N LEU A 73 -0.90 11.68 -8.53
CA LEU A 73 -0.23 12.68 -7.70
C LEU A 73 0.57 13.70 -8.46
N SER A 74 1.15 13.31 -9.59
CA SER A 74 2.17 14.10 -10.26
C SER A 74 1.63 15.33 -10.96
N ASN A 75 0.30 15.48 -11.13
CA ASN A 75 -0.33 16.62 -11.80
C ASN A 75 0.29 16.97 -13.18
N GLY A 76 0.89 15.98 -13.85
CA GLY A 76 1.61 16.16 -15.12
C GLY A 76 3.11 16.46 -15.00
N GLU A 77 3.66 16.50 -13.78
CA GLU A 77 5.10 16.59 -13.53
C GLU A 77 5.77 15.20 -13.54
N ASP A 78 7.09 15.17 -13.77
CA ASP A 78 7.91 13.95 -13.74
C ASP A 78 8.31 13.51 -12.32
N PHE A 79 7.83 14.21 -11.30
CA PHE A 79 8.11 13.92 -9.90
C PHE A 79 6.89 14.15 -9.00
N VAL A 80 6.93 13.52 -7.83
CA VAL A 80 5.96 13.71 -6.75
C VAL A 80 6.72 14.16 -5.50
N THR A 81 6.15 15.12 -4.79
CA THR A 81 6.70 15.61 -3.52
C THR A 81 6.23 14.75 -2.36
N ILE A 82 7.04 14.69 -1.30
CA ILE A 82 6.68 14.01 -0.06
C ILE A 82 5.36 14.55 0.51
N ASP A 83 5.10 15.85 0.40
CA ASP A 83 3.85 16.45 0.92
C ASP A 83 2.61 16.00 0.15
N GLN A 84 2.69 15.87 -1.18
CA GLN A 84 1.61 15.29 -1.99
C GLN A 84 1.31 13.85 -1.54
N LEU A 85 2.34 13.03 -1.36
CA LEU A 85 2.20 11.65 -0.92
C LEU A 85 1.63 11.55 0.51
N ARG A 86 2.10 12.39 1.44
CA ARG A 86 1.58 12.48 2.82
C ARG A 86 0.10 12.84 2.86
N ARG A 87 -0.34 13.77 1.99
CA ARG A 87 -1.76 14.13 1.89
C ARG A 87 -2.60 12.94 1.41
N GLN A 88 -2.18 12.25 0.35
CA GLN A 88 -2.90 11.07 -0.14
C GLN A 88 -2.97 9.94 0.90
N LEU A 89 -1.89 9.67 1.63
CA LEU A 89 -1.88 8.66 2.69
C LEU A 89 -2.89 8.99 3.82
N ARG A 90 -3.06 10.27 4.16
CA ARG A 90 -4.10 10.69 5.11
C ARG A 90 -5.50 10.43 4.56
N THR A 91 -5.76 10.81 3.31
CA THR A 91 -7.05 10.57 2.66
C THR A 91 -7.43 9.08 2.62
N ILE A 92 -6.47 8.21 2.28
CA ILE A 92 -6.69 6.75 2.26
C ILE A 92 -7.02 6.25 3.67
N ARG A 93 -6.25 6.68 4.68
CA ARG A 93 -6.48 6.29 6.08
C ARG A 93 -7.85 6.73 6.60
N GLU A 94 -8.29 7.92 6.23
CA GLU A 94 -9.61 8.46 6.59
C GLU A 94 -10.72 7.66 5.92
N ARG A 95 -10.61 7.36 4.61
CA ARG A 95 -11.55 6.49 3.89
C ARG A 95 -11.68 5.12 4.58
N SER A 96 -10.56 4.47 4.92
CA SER A 96 -10.57 3.16 5.58
C SER A 96 -11.22 3.18 6.96
N ARG A 97 -11.19 4.30 7.68
CA ARG A 97 -11.87 4.46 8.97
C ARG A 97 -13.39 4.60 8.80
N SER A 98 -13.83 5.39 7.82
CA SER A 98 -15.26 5.61 7.56
C SER A 98 -15.99 4.34 7.10
N ASP A 99 -15.34 3.48 6.30
CA ASP A 99 -15.94 2.21 5.86
C ASP A 99 -16.16 1.20 7.01
N SER A 100 -15.56 1.44 8.19
CA SER A 100 -15.70 0.56 9.37
C SER A 100 -16.84 0.97 10.30
N GLU A 101 -17.41 2.17 10.16
CA GLU A 101 -18.47 2.70 11.05
C GLU A 101 -19.89 2.56 10.46
N GLU A 102 -20.05 2.34 9.15
CA GLU A 102 -21.38 2.15 8.53
C GLU A 102 -22.01 0.78 8.79
N ASP A 103 -21.25 -0.22 9.25
CA ASP A 103 -21.77 -1.58 9.50
C ASP A 103 -22.45 -1.75 10.88
N SER A 104 -22.55 -0.67 11.68
CA SER A 104 -23.13 -0.69 13.05
C SER A 104 -24.44 0.08 13.24
N LEU A 105 -25.02 0.68 12.20
CA LEU A 105 -26.24 1.50 12.32
C LEU A 105 -27.31 1.09 11.29
N ASN A 106 -27.81 -0.14 11.41
CA ASN A 106 -29.13 -0.48 10.89
C ASN A 106 -29.88 -1.35 11.91
N SER A 107 -30.31 -0.70 13.00
CA SER A 107 -31.50 -1.15 13.73
C SER A 107 -32.22 0.03 14.39
N SER A 108 -33.53 0.05 14.18
CA SER A 108 -34.59 0.91 14.76
C SER A 108 -34.71 2.36 14.29
N GLU A 109 -35.72 2.55 13.42
CA GLU A 109 -36.55 3.76 13.30
C GLU A 109 -37.20 4.13 14.65
N ASP A 110 -37.23 5.41 15.04
CA ASP A 110 -38.48 6.14 15.34
C ASP A 110 -38.23 7.66 15.53
N ASN A 111 -39.23 8.46 15.18
CA ASN A 111 -39.24 9.93 15.13
C ASN A 111 -39.32 10.61 16.52
N SER A 112 -38.67 11.77 16.68
CA SER A 112 -39.34 12.98 17.19
C SER A 112 -38.43 14.22 17.18
N GLU A 113 -39.03 15.34 16.79
CA GLU A 113 -38.45 16.68 16.72
C GLU A 113 -38.20 17.27 18.12
N ALA A 114 -37.09 18.00 18.29
CA ALA A 114 -37.04 19.38 18.79
C ALA A 114 -35.76 19.71 19.61
N ALA A 115 -35.09 20.76 19.13
CA ALA A 115 -34.46 21.82 19.90
C ALA A 115 -33.27 21.53 20.85
N SER A 116 -32.16 22.15 20.44
CA SER A 116 -31.25 22.94 21.27
C SER A 116 -30.16 22.21 22.06
N GLY A 117 -28.95 22.34 21.49
CA GLY A 117 -27.76 22.79 22.21
C GLY A 117 -27.12 21.77 23.16
N ILE A 118 -25.92 21.32 22.80
CA ILE A 118 -24.73 21.30 23.66
C ILE A 118 -23.52 20.94 22.80
N GLY A 119 -22.44 21.69 23.01
CA GLY A 119 -21.03 21.44 22.70
C GLY A 119 -20.69 20.48 21.56
N ARG A 120 -20.12 21.03 20.48
CA ARG A 120 -19.07 20.33 19.74
C ARG A 120 -17.91 20.15 20.72
N ASP A 121 -17.87 19.03 21.42
CA ASP A 121 -16.66 18.61 22.12
C ASP A 121 -15.64 18.23 21.06
N ASP A 122 -14.73 19.18 20.82
CA ASP A 122 -13.41 18.97 20.25
C ASP A 122 -12.72 17.83 21.02
N ILE A 123 -12.95 16.59 20.59
CA ILE A 123 -12.09 15.49 20.96
C ILE A 123 -10.78 15.74 20.22
N ASN A 124 -9.85 16.36 20.96
CA ASN A 124 -8.44 16.49 20.66
C ASN A 124 -7.89 15.16 20.14
N HIS A 125 -7.97 14.96 18.83
CA HIS A 125 -7.20 13.94 18.14
C HIS A 125 -5.76 14.43 18.24
N ARG A 126 -5.04 13.90 19.25
CA ARG A 126 -3.60 14.09 19.48
C ARG A 126 -2.88 13.80 18.18
N SER A 127 -2.77 14.86 17.38
CA SER A 127 -1.99 14.89 16.16
C SER A 127 -0.62 14.47 16.61
N LEU A 128 -0.11 13.39 16.03
CA LEU A 128 1.32 13.12 16.10
C LEU A 128 1.97 14.27 15.34
N GLU A 129 2.13 15.41 16.02
CA GLU A 129 2.95 16.53 15.62
C GLU A 129 4.37 15.97 15.54
N TYR A 130 4.73 15.56 14.32
CA TYR A 130 6.12 15.49 13.95
C TYR A 130 6.70 16.90 14.18
N PRO A 131 7.78 17.04 14.96
CA PRO A 131 8.40 18.33 15.24
C PRO A 131 8.59 19.13 13.93
N HIS A 132 8.06 20.34 13.94
CA HIS A 132 7.95 21.27 12.82
C HIS A 132 9.32 21.89 12.47
N GLY A 133 10.27 21.06 12.00
CA GLY A 133 11.65 21.50 11.78
C GLY A 133 12.48 20.70 10.77
N PHE A 134 11.86 19.90 9.91
CA PHE A 134 12.56 19.37 8.73
C PHE A 134 11.91 19.94 7.47
N ASP A 135 12.57 20.96 6.91
CA ASP A 135 12.32 21.47 5.57
C ASP A 135 12.54 20.31 4.56
N HIS A 136 11.52 19.52 4.27
CA HIS A 136 11.48 18.70 3.05
C HIS A 136 11.16 19.59 1.84
N GLN A 137 11.82 20.75 1.74
CA GLN A 137 11.76 21.55 0.53
C GLN A 137 12.63 20.87 -0.53
N GLY A 138 12.02 19.96 -1.28
CA GLY A 138 12.57 19.51 -2.57
C GLY A 138 12.99 18.05 -2.69
N GLU A 139 12.62 17.15 -1.78
CA GLU A 139 12.77 15.72 -2.05
C GLU A 139 11.72 15.30 -3.09
N LYS A 140 12.18 15.28 -4.34
CA LYS A 140 11.43 14.87 -5.53
C LYS A 140 11.56 13.36 -5.69
N ILE A 141 10.44 12.66 -5.59
CA ILE A 141 10.37 11.21 -5.81
C ILE A 141 9.96 11.00 -7.26
N THR A 142 10.75 10.26 -8.02
CA THR A 142 10.40 9.87 -9.40
C THR A 142 9.54 8.62 -9.40
N GLU A 143 8.81 8.38 -10.49
CA GLU A 143 8.01 7.16 -10.67
C GLU A 143 8.87 5.91 -10.45
N ALA A 144 10.06 5.85 -11.05
CA ALA A 144 10.98 4.73 -10.91
C ALA A 144 11.43 4.50 -9.46
N ALA A 145 11.63 5.56 -8.67
CA ALA A 145 11.98 5.44 -7.26
C ALA A 145 10.80 4.86 -6.45
N LEU A 146 9.57 5.31 -6.72
CA LEU A 146 8.38 4.80 -6.06
C LEU A 146 8.11 3.34 -6.43
N VAL A 147 8.23 2.99 -7.71
CA VAL A 147 8.04 1.63 -8.22
C VAL A 147 9.10 0.66 -7.67
N SER A 148 10.36 1.09 -7.58
CA SER A 148 11.43 0.26 -7.00
C SER A 148 11.25 0.06 -5.49
N ALA A 149 10.81 1.09 -4.76
CA ALA A 149 10.44 0.97 -3.35
C ALA A 149 9.27 -0.02 -3.15
N ALA A 150 8.22 0.09 -3.96
CA ALA A 150 7.07 -0.81 -3.91
C ALA A 150 7.44 -2.27 -4.25
N SER A 151 8.28 -2.47 -5.26
CA SER A 151 8.80 -3.79 -5.64
C SER A 151 9.67 -4.40 -4.53
N SER A 152 10.52 -3.60 -3.86
CA SER A 152 11.32 -4.05 -2.73
C SER A 152 10.43 -4.43 -1.54
N TYR A 153 9.38 -3.63 -1.28
CA TYR A 153 8.39 -3.91 -0.24
C TYR A 153 7.64 -5.21 -0.50
N ALA A 154 7.17 -5.45 -1.73
CA ALA A 154 6.49 -6.68 -2.11
C ALA A 154 7.36 -7.92 -1.85
N ARG A 155 8.68 -7.82 -2.06
CA ARG A 155 9.64 -8.88 -1.74
C ARG A 155 10.02 -8.98 -0.25
N GLY A 156 9.44 -8.15 0.62
CA GLY A 156 9.77 -8.11 2.04
C GLY A 156 11.10 -7.43 2.38
N LEU A 157 11.72 -6.74 1.42
CA LEU A 157 12.98 -6.01 1.59
C LEU A 157 12.69 -4.58 2.05
N LEU A 158 12.55 -4.42 3.37
CA LEU A 158 12.40 -3.11 4.01
C LEU A 158 13.76 -2.52 4.39
N PRO A 159 13.96 -1.19 4.26
CA PRO A 159 15.12 -0.49 4.83
C PRO A 159 15.29 -0.82 6.31
N THR A 160 16.54 -0.94 6.79
CA THR A 160 16.85 -1.41 8.16
C THR A 160 16.08 -0.66 9.25
N VAL A 161 15.92 0.66 9.10
CA VAL A 161 15.18 1.50 10.05
C VAL A 161 13.67 1.26 9.95
N SER A 162 13.15 1.05 8.74
CA SER A 162 11.74 0.73 8.53
C SER A 162 11.37 -0.64 9.13
N ARG A 163 12.26 -1.63 9.08
CA ARG A 163 12.05 -2.92 9.73
C ARG A 163 11.89 -2.77 11.25
N ALA A 164 12.71 -1.95 11.89
CA ALA A 164 12.58 -1.66 13.32
C ALA A 164 11.26 -0.95 13.64
N LEU A 165 10.84 0.03 12.83
CA LEU A 165 9.56 0.74 13.02
C LEU A 165 8.34 -0.16 12.77
N CYS A 166 8.38 -1.05 11.77
CA CYS A 166 7.32 -2.01 11.52
C CYS A 166 7.18 -3.02 12.67
N MET A 167 8.28 -3.51 13.26
CA MET A 167 8.20 -4.38 14.44
C MET A 167 7.58 -3.67 15.65
N VAL A 168 7.93 -2.40 15.88
CA VAL A 168 7.35 -1.58 16.94
C VAL A 168 5.86 -1.30 16.70
N ASN A 169 5.44 -1.13 15.44
CA ASN A 169 4.03 -0.92 15.11
C ASN A 169 3.19 -2.20 15.16
N GLN A 170 3.74 -3.34 14.70
CA GLN A 170 3.09 -4.65 14.78
C GLN A 170 2.81 -5.03 16.24
N THR A 171 3.81 -4.88 17.11
CA THR A 171 3.67 -5.13 18.55
C THR A 171 2.64 -4.20 19.20
N ARG A 172 2.57 -2.92 18.80
CA ARG A 172 1.55 -1.98 19.28
C ARG A 172 0.12 -2.34 18.83
N LEU A 173 -0.06 -2.76 17.57
CA LEU A 173 -1.36 -3.22 17.06
C LEU A 173 -1.80 -4.55 17.72
N GLU A 174 -0.85 -5.45 17.99
CA GLU A 174 -1.10 -6.68 18.75
C GLU A 174 -1.50 -6.39 20.20
N LEU A 175 -0.90 -5.37 20.82
CA LEU A 175 -1.22 -4.94 22.19
C LEU A 175 -2.61 -4.29 22.29
N GLU A 176 -3.12 -3.62 21.26
CA GLU A 176 -4.45 -3.00 21.29
C GLU A 176 -5.59 -4.03 21.27
N ASN A 177 -5.41 -5.18 20.58
CA ASN A 177 -6.44 -6.22 20.44
C ASN A 177 -6.48 -7.25 21.60
N ILE A 178 -5.50 -7.25 22.51
CA ILE A 178 -5.46 -8.21 23.63
C ILE A 178 -6.10 -7.57 24.88
N PRO A 179 -7.04 -8.25 25.57
CA PRO A 179 -7.60 -7.75 26.83
C PRO A 179 -6.49 -7.53 27.86
N LEU A 180 -6.59 -6.46 28.65
CA LEU A 180 -5.52 -5.92 29.52
C LEU A 180 -4.83 -6.96 30.42
N LEU A 181 -5.53 -8.05 30.76
CA LEU A 181 -5.04 -9.11 31.66
C LEU A 181 -4.15 -10.16 30.98
N GLN A 182 -4.11 -10.24 29.64
CA GLN A 182 -3.26 -11.20 28.91
C GLN A 182 -1.96 -10.60 28.35
N ARG A 183 -1.85 -9.26 28.33
CA ARG A 183 -0.68 -8.51 27.85
C ARG A 183 0.67 -8.87 28.52
N PRO A 184 0.76 -9.17 29.83
CA PRO A 184 2.05 -9.45 30.48
C PRO A 184 2.65 -10.82 30.12
N PHE A 185 1.85 -11.74 29.57
CA PHE A 185 2.33 -13.06 29.18
C PHE A 185 2.96 -13.07 27.78
N VAL A 186 2.56 -12.14 26.90
CA VAL A 186 3.06 -12.06 25.52
C VAL A 186 4.28 -11.13 25.43
N ASN A 187 4.29 -10.00 26.16
CA ASN A 187 5.40 -9.05 26.17
C ASN A 187 5.69 -8.54 27.61
N PRO A 188 6.50 -9.28 28.39
CA PRO A 188 6.70 -8.99 29.82
C PRO A 188 7.45 -7.68 30.07
N LEU A 189 8.39 -7.29 29.19
CA LEU A 189 9.23 -6.12 29.38
C LEU A 189 8.48 -4.80 29.10
N GLU A 190 7.67 -4.75 28.04
CA GLU A 190 6.90 -3.55 27.68
C GLU A 190 5.74 -3.29 28.65
N SER A 191 5.12 -4.36 29.17
CA SER A 191 4.10 -4.24 30.22
C SER A 191 4.69 -3.63 31.50
N LEU A 192 5.92 -4.03 31.88
CA LEU A 192 6.63 -3.46 33.02
C LEU A 192 7.01 -2.00 32.78
N ARG A 193 7.46 -1.66 31.57
CA ARG A 193 7.78 -0.27 31.22
C ARG A 193 6.56 0.64 31.31
N TRP A 194 5.41 0.18 30.79
CA TRP A 194 4.14 0.90 30.90
C TRP A 194 3.70 1.08 32.35
N ILE A 195 3.79 0.03 33.16
CA ILE A 195 3.47 0.11 34.60
C ILE A 195 4.44 1.07 35.30
N TRP A 196 5.72 1.08 34.91
CA TRP A 196 6.72 1.97 35.50
C TRP A 196 6.48 3.44 35.15
N GLU A 197 6.20 3.75 33.87
CA GLU A 197 5.79 5.10 33.44
C GLU A 197 4.48 5.53 34.14
N TRP A 198 3.50 4.62 34.27
CA TRP A 198 2.25 4.90 34.99
C TRP A 198 2.43 5.13 36.49
N ILE A 199 3.34 4.40 37.15
CA ILE A 199 3.65 4.59 38.57
C ILE A 199 4.38 5.91 38.79
N VAL A 200 5.33 6.24 37.92
CA VAL A 200 6.10 7.50 38.01
C VAL A 200 5.22 8.71 37.78
N GLU A 201 4.21 8.62 36.90
CA GLU A 201 3.27 9.72 36.65
C GLU A 201 2.18 9.87 37.74
N ARG A 202 2.11 8.92 38.69
CA ARG A 202 1.09 8.86 39.74
C ARG A 202 1.66 9.05 41.16
N ILE A 203 2.96 9.27 41.29
CA ILE A 203 3.67 9.71 42.51
C ILE A 203 3.83 11.23 42.46
#